data_AF-A0A2E5PB65-F1
#
_entry.id   AF-A0A2E5PB65-F1
#
_cell.length_a   1.000
_cell.length_b   1.000
_cell.length_c   1.000
_cell.angle_alpha   90.00
_cell.angle_beta   90.00
_cell.angle_gamma   90.00
#
_symmetry.space_group_name_H-M   'P 1'
#
loop_
_entity.id
_entity.type
_entity.pdbx_description
1 polymer ?
#
loop_
_entity_poly.entity_id
_entity_poly.type
_entity_poly.pdbx_seq_one_letter_code
_entity_poly.pdbx_strand_id
1 'polypeptide(L)' 'MITVGISHLVEGGDAARRLVAAGAQLIELCSGFGPIWAAKVIEAIDDAVTVGGFAYRPEAIDRIHAIFD' A
#
# COMPACT_ATOMS: atom_id res chain seq x y z
N MET A 1 12.72 -1.02 9.47
CA MET A 1 11.57 -1.37 8.59
C MET A 1 10.39 -1.66 9.50
N ILE A 2 9.26 -1.00 9.30
CA ILE A 2 8.03 -1.21 10.06
C ILE A 2 7.01 -1.79 9.08
N THR A 3 6.35 -2.87 9.47
CA THR A 3 5.27 -3.48 8.67
C THR A 3 3.98 -3.36 9.45
N VAL A 4 2.95 -2.80 8.81
CA VAL A 4 1.62 -2.62 9.42
C VAL A 4 0.62 -3.42 8.61
N GLY A 5 -0.05 -4.38 9.28
CA GLY A 5 -1.19 -5.08 8.71
C GLY A 5 -2.47 -4.27 8.93
N ILE A 6 -3.31 -4.21 7.91
CA ILE A 6 -4.67 -3.65 7.99
C ILE A 6 -5.67 -4.71 7.54
N SER A 7 -6.89 -4.64 8.06
CA SER A 7 -7.96 -5.58 7.69
C SER A 7 -8.76 -5.06 6.51
N HIS A 8 -8.84 -3.73 6.35
CA HIS A 8 -9.59 -3.07 5.29
C HIS A 8 -8.76 -1.96 4.64
N LEU A 9 -8.81 -1.84 3.31
CA LEU A 9 -8.04 -0.85 2.56
C LEU A 9 -8.32 0.61 2.99
N VAL A 10 -9.52 0.87 3.51
CA VAL A 10 -9.90 2.20 4.04
C VAL A 10 -9.04 2.64 5.23
N GLU A 11 -8.46 1.70 5.98
CA GLU A 11 -7.59 1.96 7.13
C GLU A 11 -6.18 2.41 6.70
N GLY A 12 -5.83 2.24 5.42
CA GLY A 12 -4.48 2.50 4.91
C GLY A 12 -4.03 3.95 5.10
N GLY A 13 -4.93 4.93 4.95
CA GLY A 13 -4.62 6.34 5.17
C GLY A 13 -4.25 6.64 6.62
N ASP A 14 -4.99 6.09 7.58
CA ASP A 14 -4.71 6.27 9.01
C ASP A 14 -3.39 5.60 9.41
N ALA A 15 -3.12 4.41 8.86
CA ALA A 15 -1.83 3.73 9.06
C ALA A 15 -0.68 4.56 8.50
N ALA A 16 -0.83 5.11 7.30
CA ALA A 16 0.19 5.95 6.65
C ALA A 16 0.49 7.22 7.45
N ARG A 17 -0.53 7.94 7.95
CA ARG A 17 -0.33 9.12 8.81
C ARG A 17 0.49 8.79 10.06
N ARG A 18 0.20 7.66 10.71
CA ARG A 18 0.96 7.21 11.89
C ARG A 18 2.42 6.93 11.54
N LEU A 19 2.69 6.33 10.38
CA LEU A 19 4.05 6.08 9.92
C LEU A 19 4.81 7.37 9.61
N VAL A 20 4.18 8.32 8.93
CA VAL A 20 4.78 9.66 8.67
C VAL A 20 5.07 10.38 9.99
N ALA A 21 4.13 10.39 10.93
CA ALA A 21 4.34 10.99 12.25
C ALA A 21 5.46 10.30 13.05
N ALA A 22 5.69 9.00 12.83
CA ALA A 22 6.79 8.25 13.39
C ALA A 22 8.14 8.45 12.66
N GLY A 23 8.18 9.30 11.63
CA GLY A 23 9.40 9.65 10.89
C GLY A 23 9.70 8.76 9.68
N ALA A 24 8.73 8.01 9.17
CA ALA A 24 8.90 7.31 7.89
C ALA A 24 9.14 8.33 6.76
N GLN A 25 10.06 8.02 5.85
CA GLN A 25 10.39 8.86 4.67
C GLN A 25 9.97 8.23 3.34
N LEU A 26 9.47 6.98 3.39
CA LEU A 26 9.00 6.19 2.26
C LEU A 26 7.92 5.24 2.78
N ILE A 27 6.83 5.11 2.03
CA ILE A 27 5.80 4.10 2.28
C ILE A 27 5.70 3.21 1.05
N GLU A 28 5.83 1.90 1.24
CA GLU A 28 5.54 0.91 0.20
C GLU A 28 4.22 0.21 0.51
N LEU A 29 3.32 0.19 -0.47
CA LEU A 29 2.04 -0.48 -0.40
C LEU A 29 2.13 -1.88 -1.01
N CYS A 30 1.44 -2.84 -0.38
CA CYS A 30 1.28 -4.15 -0.99
C CYS A 30 0.39 -4.06 -2.24
N SER A 31 0.54 -5.03 -3.16
CA SER A 31 -0.21 -5.07 -4.42
C SER A 31 -1.74 -5.01 -4.27
N GLY A 32 -2.27 -5.37 -3.09
CA GLY A 32 -3.70 -5.36 -2.80
C GLY A 32 -4.34 -3.96 -2.76
N PHE A 33 -3.57 -2.88 -2.66
CA PHE A 33 -4.12 -1.52 -2.72
C PHE A 33 -4.61 -1.14 -4.13
N GLY A 34 -3.92 -1.60 -5.16
CA GLY A 34 -4.14 -1.11 -6.52
C GLY A 34 -4.01 0.42 -6.65
N PRO A 35 -4.30 0.99 -7.83
CA PRO A 35 -4.06 2.40 -8.09
C PRO A 35 -4.98 3.34 -7.29
N ILE A 36 -6.24 2.95 -7.09
CA ILE A 36 -7.25 3.80 -6.43
C ILE A 36 -6.94 3.99 -4.95
N TRP A 37 -6.64 2.90 -4.21
CA TRP A 37 -6.35 3.03 -2.79
C TRP A 37 -4.95 3.58 -2.53
N ALA A 38 -4.01 3.38 -3.44
CA ALA A 38 -2.72 4.06 -3.38
C ALA A 38 -2.89 5.59 -3.45
N ALA A 39 -3.70 6.09 -4.40
CA ALA A 39 -4.00 7.53 -4.50
C ALA A 39 -4.64 8.08 -3.21
N LYS A 40 -5.57 7.35 -2.60
CA LYS A 40 -6.19 7.73 -1.32
C LYS A 40 -5.20 7.79 -0.16
N VAL A 41 -4.19 6.91 -0.15
CA VAL A 41 -3.13 6.96 0.87
C VAL A 41 -2.27 8.21 0.67
N ILE A 42 -1.88 8.52 -0.57
CA ILE A 42 -1.11 9.72 -0.91
C ILE A 42 -1.86 10.98 -0.47
N GLU A 43 -3.15 11.07 -0.79
CA GLU A 43 -4.02 12.16 -0.36
C GLU A 43 -4.12 12.23 1.17
N ALA A 44 -4.28 11.10 1.86
CA ALA A 44 -4.44 11.07 3.31
C ALA A 44 -3.22 11.60 4.09
N ILE A 45 -2.03 11.56 3.49
CA ILE A 45 -0.80 12.08 4.09
C ILE A 45 -0.36 13.42 3.49
N ASP A 46 -1.22 14.08 2.71
CA ASP A 46 -0.92 15.33 1.99
C ASP A 46 0.39 15.25 1.18
N ASP A 47 0.64 14.10 0.55
CA ASP A 47 1.86 13.80 -0.23
C ASP A 47 3.18 14.06 0.55
N ALA A 48 3.15 13.93 1.89
CA ALA A 48 4.29 14.25 2.75
C ALA A 48 5.54 13.38 2.49
N VAL A 49 5.36 12.16 1.98
CA VAL A 49 6.44 11.24 1.62
C VAL A 49 6.08 10.45 0.37
N THR A 50 7.10 9.96 -0.34
CA THR A 50 6.89 9.12 -1.53
C THR A 50 6.14 7.84 -1.16
N VAL A 51 5.11 7.52 -1.93
CA VAL A 51 4.36 6.26 -1.83
C VAL A 51 4.64 5.40 -3.05
N GLY A 52 5.31 4.28 -2.81
CA GLY A 52 5.54 3.23 -3.81
C GLY A 52 4.53 2.10 -3.66
N GLY A 53 4.43 1.27 -4.68
CA GLY A 53 3.68 0.01 -4.62
C GLY A 53 4.30 -1.00 -5.55
N PHE A 54 4.23 -2.28 -5.17
CA PHE A 54 4.61 -3.36 -6.06
C PHE A 54 3.36 -3.98 -6.68
N ALA A 55 3.49 -4.40 -7.93
CA ALA A 55 2.48 -5.20 -8.61
C ALA A 55 3.13 -6.49 -9.12
N TYR A 56 2.36 -7.57 -9.16
CA TYR A 56 2.80 -8.77 -9.87
C TYR A 56 2.91 -8.47 -11.36
N ARG A 57 3.94 -9.02 -11.99
CA ARG A 57 4.11 -8.89 -13.44
C ARG A 57 2.99 -9.65 -14.16
N PRO A 58 2.54 -9.19 -15.34
CA PRO A 58 1.48 -9.86 -16.10
C PRO A 58 1.72 -11.37 -16.31
N GLU A 59 2.97 -11.77 -16.52
CA GLU A 59 3.38 -13.17 -16.74
C GLU A 59 3.16 -14.08 -15.51
N ALA A 60 2.94 -13.49 -14.34
CA ALA A 60 2.72 -14.23 -13.09
C ALA A 60 1.23 -14.31 -12.70
N ILE A 61 0.32 -13.63 -13.42
CA ILE A 61 -1.09 -13.51 -13.02
C ILE A 61 -1.77 -14.88 -12.90
N ASP A 62 -1.58 -15.78 -13.87
CA ASP A 62 -2.17 -17.13 -13.80
C ASP A 62 -1.69 -17.91 -12.58
N ARG A 63 -0.42 -17.73 -12.18
CA ARG A 63 0.12 -18.38 -10.98
C ARG A 63 -0.43 -17.79 -9.68
N ILE A 64 -0.77 -16.50 -9.69
CA ILE A 64 -1.43 -15.85 -8.55
C ILE A 64 -2.91 -16.24 -8.48
N HIS A 65 -3.58 -16.46 -9.61
CA HIS A 65 -4.95 -16.98 -9.59
C HIS A 65 -5.01 -18.37 -8.95
N ALA A 66 -4.09 -19.26 -9.33
CA ALA A 66 -4.05 -20.65 -8.88
C ALA A 66 -3.82 -20.86 -7.36
N ILE A 67 -3.43 -19.83 -6.59
CA ILE A 67 -3.31 -19.94 -5.13
C ILE A 67 -4.63 -19.68 -4.40
N PHE A 68 -5.65 -19.17 -5.11
CA PHE A 68 -6.98 -18.86 -4.56
C PHE A 68 -8.10 -19.74 -5.14
N ASP A 69 -7.78 -20.60 -6.12
CA ASP A 69 -8.65 -21.68 -6.62
C ASP A 69 -8.69 -22.86 -5.62
#